data_AF-A0A954Z223-F1
#
_entry.id   AF-A0A954Z223-F1
#
_cell.length_a   1.000
_cell.length_b   1.000
_cell.length_c   1.000
_cell.angle_alpha   90.00
_cell.angle_beta   90.00
_cell.angle_gamma   90.00
#
_symmetry.space_group_name_H-M   'P 1'
#
loop_
_entity.id
_entity.type
_entity.pdbx_description
1 polymer ?
#
loop_
_entity_poly.entity_id
_entity_poly.type
_entity_poly.pdbx_seq_one_letter_code
_entity_poly.pdbx_strand_id
1 'polypeptide(L)'
;MPVYDNDIAESVLPPTMGRTTTTAVDAPIANIVTFETYDKPCPDMPRTTPGWKRYPLSRADYVIAFVCFAAALVARWPFVSEGETLLHSDEAIVGVMAQDIAASERFPIYFYGQRYMGALEAYTVAAFSKVFDNPIHALRFAPAFYLALIVFTQYLMLRRWFGRAGAFIGVAALIACSPMFMQWSISARGGYVEVMLWGSLLLFAYSEWFVDPAPPTRRSLRKFVFGAIIGSGMWINPSIVLFIAPIVLHALFNKPLAAAWESKALGDRLATFSRAARFAGLPIVAFAIVLALNVSWATWVADGRVEKELLLGLLPKPIAAGVLA
;
A
#
# COMPACT_ATOMS: atom_id res chain seq x y z
N MET A 1 22.53 -5.87 -85.58
CA MET A 1 23.53 -6.82 -86.15
C MET A 1 24.67 -6.94 -85.16
N PRO A 2 25.04 -8.15 -84.69
CA PRO A 2 24.26 -9.38 -84.39
C PRO A 2 24.11 -9.55 -82.85
N VAL A 3 23.21 -10.29 -82.18
CA VAL A 3 22.55 -11.62 -82.29
C VAL A 3 23.50 -12.81 -82.08
N TYR A 4 23.03 -13.81 -81.30
CA TYR A 4 23.48 -15.21 -81.08
C TYR A 4 24.39 -15.46 -79.85
N ASP A 5 24.19 -16.49 -79.00
CA ASP A 5 23.19 -17.56 -78.93
C ASP A 5 23.18 -18.23 -77.53
N ASN A 6 22.13 -19.00 -77.29
CA ASN A 6 21.93 -19.98 -76.22
C ASN A 6 22.87 -21.21 -76.32
N ASP A 7 23.04 -21.92 -75.19
CA ASP A 7 23.05 -23.39 -75.09
C ASP A 7 22.93 -23.73 -73.57
N ILE A 8 21.78 -24.17 -73.05
CA ILE A 8 21.16 -25.52 -73.06
C ILE A 8 21.91 -26.58 -72.23
N ALA A 9 21.23 -26.97 -71.14
CA ALA A 9 21.13 -28.28 -70.47
C ALA A 9 22.39 -29.04 -70.00
N GLU A 10 22.42 -29.41 -68.71
CA GLU A 10 22.06 -30.78 -68.33
C GLU A 10 21.82 -30.95 -66.82
N SER A 11 20.88 -31.84 -66.54
CA SER A 11 20.27 -32.25 -65.29
C SER A 11 21.10 -33.27 -64.51
N VAL A 12 21.14 -33.17 -63.17
CA VAL A 12 21.22 -34.37 -62.29
C VAL A 12 20.51 -34.11 -60.94
N LEU A 13 19.44 -34.86 -60.69
CA LEU A 13 18.86 -35.23 -59.39
C LEU A 13 18.97 -36.77 -59.26
N PRO A 14 18.68 -37.38 -58.11
CA PRO A 14 19.47 -37.59 -56.88
C PRO A 14 19.82 -39.11 -56.72
N PRO A 15 20.21 -39.59 -55.53
CA PRO A 15 19.70 -40.92 -55.15
C PRO A 15 19.17 -41.03 -53.72
N THR A 16 18.27 -42.01 -53.60
CA THR A 16 17.32 -42.36 -52.56
C THR A 16 17.84 -43.35 -51.50
N MET A 17 17.19 -43.29 -50.33
CA MET A 17 16.81 -44.39 -49.40
C MET A 17 17.84 -45.45 -48.96
N GLY A 18 18.10 -45.46 -47.65
CA GLY A 18 18.40 -46.66 -46.87
C GLY A 18 17.39 -46.80 -45.72
N ARG A 19 16.50 -47.79 -45.82
CA ARG A 19 15.50 -48.20 -44.83
C ARG A 19 16.17 -49.10 -43.78
N THR A 20 15.86 -48.91 -42.50
CA THR A 20 15.93 -50.01 -41.51
C THR A 20 14.67 -49.96 -40.66
N THR A 21 13.83 -50.97 -40.84
CA THR A 21 12.64 -51.27 -40.06
C THR A 21 13.01 -52.12 -38.85
N THR A 22 12.62 -51.72 -37.65
CA THR A 22 12.33 -52.65 -36.55
C THR A 22 11.16 -52.08 -35.72
N THR A 23 9.99 -52.63 -36.02
CA THR A 23 8.79 -52.90 -35.19
C THR A 23 8.36 -51.92 -34.08
N ALA A 24 7.12 -51.45 -34.27
CA ALA A 24 6.08 -51.05 -33.32
C ALA A 24 6.28 -51.54 -31.87
N VAL A 25 5.91 -50.75 -30.85
CA VAL A 25 4.53 -50.60 -30.36
C VAL A 25 4.41 -49.29 -29.54
N ASP A 26 3.23 -48.66 -29.62
CA ASP A 26 2.70 -47.51 -28.86
C ASP A 26 2.78 -46.07 -29.44
N ALA A 27 1.67 -45.69 -30.09
CA ALA A 27 1.15 -44.31 -30.19
C ALA A 27 -0.36 -44.36 -29.83
N PRO A 28 -1.10 -43.27 -29.54
CA PRO A 28 -0.79 -41.82 -29.56
C PRO A 28 -1.22 -41.07 -28.26
N ILE A 29 -0.88 -39.80 -28.01
CA ILE A 29 -1.74 -38.62 -28.26
C ILE A 29 -0.90 -37.35 -28.05
N ALA A 30 -0.76 -36.60 -29.15
CA ALA A 30 -0.72 -35.14 -29.28
C ALA A 30 -0.02 -34.28 -28.21
N ASN A 31 1.19 -33.81 -28.57
CA ASN A 31 1.57 -32.40 -28.66
C ASN A 31 0.82 -31.42 -27.73
N ILE A 32 1.26 -31.31 -26.48
CA ILE A 32 1.01 -30.12 -25.67
C ILE A 32 2.20 -29.17 -25.83
N VAL A 33 1.98 -28.18 -26.67
CA VAL A 33 2.60 -26.85 -26.75
C VAL A 33 3.70 -26.61 -25.71
N THR A 34 4.95 -26.85 -26.11
CA THR A 34 6.08 -26.14 -25.53
C THR A 34 5.98 -24.68 -25.98
N PHE A 35 5.54 -23.80 -25.08
CA PHE A 35 5.75 -22.36 -25.24
C PHE A 35 7.24 -22.10 -25.13
N GLU A 36 7.96 -22.23 -26.25
CA GLU A 36 9.23 -21.53 -26.42
C GLU A 36 8.92 -20.03 -26.33
N THR A 37 9.26 -19.43 -25.20
CA THR A 37 9.30 -17.99 -25.03
C THR A 37 10.25 -17.43 -26.08
N TYR A 38 9.69 -16.88 -27.15
CA TYR A 38 10.39 -16.02 -28.10
C TYR A 38 10.87 -14.77 -27.37
N ASP A 39 11.98 -14.89 -26.65
CA ASP A 39 12.69 -13.80 -25.97
C ASP A 39 13.64 -13.09 -26.97
N LYS A 40 13.11 -12.74 -28.15
CA LYS A 40 13.77 -11.80 -29.05
C LYS A 40 13.19 -10.42 -28.77
N PRO A 41 13.95 -9.46 -28.21
CA PRO A 41 13.47 -8.09 -28.09
C PRO A 41 13.18 -7.56 -29.50
N CYS A 42 11.93 -7.17 -29.75
CA CYS A 42 11.56 -6.45 -30.96
C CYS A 42 12.40 -5.17 -31.02
N PRO A 43 13.24 -4.96 -32.05
CA PRO A 43 13.94 -3.69 -32.22
C PRO A 43 12.91 -2.61 -32.53
N ASP A 44 13.05 -1.46 -31.89
CA ASP A 44 12.42 -0.19 -32.30
C ASP A 44 10.93 0.06 -32.00
N MET A 45 10.43 -0.38 -30.85
CA MET A 45 9.31 0.33 -30.22
C MET A 45 9.84 1.42 -29.27
N PRO A 46 9.59 2.72 -29.52
CA PRO A 46 9.90 3.75 -28.54
C PRO A 46 9.11 3.47 -27.26
N ARG A 47 9.81 3.05 -26.20
CA ARG A 47 9.26 2.95 -24.84
C ARG A 47 8.99 4.35 -24.30
N THR A 48 7.92 5.00 -24.76
CA THR A 48 7.52 6.33 -24.31
C THR A 48 6.20 6.29 -23.56
N THR A 49 6.07 5.39 -22.58
CA THR A 49 5.39 5.80 -21.34
C THR A 49 6.47 6.41 -20.46
N PRO A 50 6.37 7.69 -20.04
CA PRO A 50 7.30 8.23 -19.08
C PRO A 50 7.18 7.39 -17.81
N GLY A 51 8.12 6.45 -17.61
CA GLY A 51 8.19 5.64 -16.42
C GLY A 51 8.23 6.58 -15.21
N TRP A 52 7.51 6.22 -14.15
CA TRP A 52 7.49 7.01 -12.92
C TRP A 52 8.93 7.23 -12.44
N LYS A 53 9.35 8.51 -12.41
CA LYS A 53 10.72 8.87 -12.05
C LYS A 53 10.93 8.62 -10.56
N ARG A 54 11.66 7.55 -10.22
CA ARG A 54 12.12 7.32 -8.84
C ARG A 54 13.37 8.13 -8.55
N TYR A 55 13.38 8.79 -7.40
CA TYR A 55 14.56 9.51 -6.96
C TYR A 55 15.42 8.63 -6.05
N PRO A 56 16.75 8.59 -6.22
CA PRO A 56 17.62 7.85 -5.33
C PRO A 56 17.60 8.44 -3.92
N LEU A 57 17.66 7.56 -2.91
CA LEU A 57 17.83 7.94 -1.52
C LEU A 57 19.33 8.10 -1.23
N SER A 58 19.70 9.24 -0.68
CA SER A 58 21.06 9.54 -0.22
C SER A 58 21.16 9.40 1.30
N ARG A 59 22.39 9.32 1.85
CA ARG A 59 22.61 9.33 3.31
C ARG A 59 21.98 10.55 3.99
N ALA A 60 22.02 11.71 3.32
CA ALA A 60 21.37 12.93 3.80
C ALA A 60 19.85 12.77 3.94
N ASP A 61 19.19 11.99 3.07
CA ASP A 61 17.75 11.78 3.16
C ASP A 61 17.37 10.95 4.41
N TYR A 62 18.23 10.02 4.85
CA TYR A 62 18.02 9.31 6.12
C TYR A 62 18.21 10.22 7.35
N VAL A 63 19.19 11.12 7.30
CA VAL A 63 19.38 12.13 8.35
C VAL A 63 18.17 13.05 8.42
N ILE A 64 17.67 13.54 7.28
CA ILE A 64 16.46 14.37 7.24
C ILE A 64 15.25 13.59 7.76
N ALA A 65 15.07 12.34 7.37
CA ALA A 65 14.00 11.49 7.89
C ALA A 65 14.06 11.38 9.43
N PHE A 66 15.27 11.25 9.99
CA PHE A 66 15.47 11.22 11.44
C PHE A 66 15.19 12.58 12.11
N VAL A 67 15.56 13.69 11.48
CA VAL A 67 15.19 15.03 11.95
C VAL A 67 13.66 15.20 11.94
N CYS A 68 12.97 14.74 10.90
CA CYS A 68 11.51 14.72 10.84
C CYS A 68 10.88 13.82 11.91
N PHE A 69 11.47 12.66 12.18
CA PHE A 69 11.08 11.78 13.29
C PHE A 69 11.16 12.52 14.63
N ALA A 70 12.28 13.18 14.91
CA ALA A 70 12.46 13.94 16.15
C ALA A 70 11.47 15.12 16.23
N ALA A 71 11.26 15.84 15.11
CA ALA A 71 10.29 16.92 15.04
C ALA A 71 8.86 16.45 15.32
N ALA A 72 8.47 15.26 14.86
CA ALA A 72 7.17 14.67 15.16
C ALA A 72 7.01 14.40 16.66
N LEU A 73 8.03 13.85 17.33
CA LEU A 73 8.01 13.65 18.79
C LEU A 73 7.90 14.96 19.55
N VAL A 74 8.71 15.96 19.18
CA VAL A 74 8.67 17.30 19.78
C VAL A 74 7.29 17.93 19.61
N ALA A 75 6.70 17.80 18.43
CA ALA A 75 5.35 18.33 18.15
C ALA A 75 4.25 17.61 18.95
N ARG A 76 4.46 16.36 19.37
CA ARG A 76 3.51 15.60 20.20
C ARG A 76 3.74 15.77 21.69
N TRP A 77 4.94 16.15 22.11
CA TRP A 77 5.32 16.21 23.51
C TRP A 77 4.35 17.01 24.41
N PRO A 78 3.87 18.22 24.04
CA PRO A 78 2.94 18.96 24.90
C PRO A 78 1.66 18.18 25.23
N PHE A 79 1.18 17.35 24.30
CA PHE A 79 -0.01 16.53 24.52
C PHE A 79 0.30 15.24 25.30
N VAL A 80 1.51 14.72 25.16
CA VAL A 80 2.00 13.59 25.96
C VAL A 80 2.12 14.01 27.43
N SER A 81 2.70 15.19 27.70
CA SER A 81 2.95 15.67 29.06
C SER A 81 1.73 16.26 29.76
N GLU A 82 0.89 17.03 29.05
CA GLU A 82 -0.21 17.78 29.69
C GLU A 82 -1.59 17.16 29.46
N GLY A 83 -1.72 16.15 28.61
CA GLY A 83 -3.03 15.69 28.15
C GLY A 83 -3.84 14.86 29.15
N GLU A 84 -3.44 14.73 30.42
CA GLU A 84 -3.94 13.70 31.38
C GLU A 84 -5.47 13.60 31.47
N THR A 85 -6.18 14.70 31.24
CA THR A 85 -7.65 14.79 31.19
C THR A 85 -8.32 14.07 30.02
N LEU A 86 -7.53 13.57 29.06
CA LEU A 86 -8.00 12.91 27.84
C LEU A 86 -7.96 11.38 27.90
N LEU A 87 -7.81 10.74 29.06
CA LEU A 87 -7.76 9.27 29.16
C LEU A 87 -9.13 8.63 28.88
N HIS A 88 -9.15 7.59 28.04
CA HIS A 88 -10.36 6.79 27.76
C HIS A 88 -10.24 5.35 28.28
N SER A 89 -11.36 4.62 28.31
CA SER A 89 -11.42 3.23 28.78
C SER A 89 -10.47 2.28 28.04
N ASP A 90 -10.27 2.49 26.75
CA ASP A 90 -9.40 1.63 25.93
C ASP A 90 -7.93 1.79 26.32
N GLU A 91 -7.50 3.02 26.63
CA GLU A 91 -6.15 3.32 27.11
C GLU A 91 -5.89 2.68 28.48
N ALA A 92 -6.89 2.63 29.35
CA ALA A 92 -6.78 1.98 30.65
C ALA A 92 -6.48 0.48 30.52
N ILE A 93 -7.09 -0.20 29.54
CA ILE A 93 -6.79 -1.62 29.27
C ILE A 93 -5.34 -1.80 28.83
N VAL A 94 -4.85 -0.96 27.91
CA VAL A 94 -3.44 -1.00 27.49
C VAL A 94 -2.51 -0.73 28.66
N GLY A 95 -2.84 0.25 29.51
CA GLY A 95 -2.07 0.58 30.70
C GLY A 95 -1.97 -0.57 31.70
N VAL A 96 -3.07 -1.30 31.94
CA VAL A 96 -3.06 -2.50 32.80
C VAL A 96 -2.23 -3.62 32.16
N MET A 97 -2.42 -3.89 30.86
CA MET A 97 -1.60 -4.88 30.16
C MET A 97 -0.10 -4.54 30.24
N ALA A 98 0.25 -3.27 30.10
CA ALA A 98 1.63 -2.81 30.17
C ALA A 98 2.23 -2.97 31.58
N GLN A 99 1.44 -2.75 32.63
CA GLN A 99 1.84 -3.02 34.01
C GLN A 99 2.11 -4.51 34.25
N ASP A 100 1.21 -5.39 33.79
CA ASP A 100 1.38 -6.85 33.92
C ASP A 100 2.63 -7.33 33.17
N ILE A 101 2.91 -6.76 31.99
CA ILE A 101 4.13 -7.05 31.20
C ILE A 101 5.37 -6.53 31.93
N ALA A 102 5.34 -5.29 32.43
CA ALA A 102 6.49 -4.68 33.13
C ALA A 102 6.82 -5.41 34.44
N ALA A 103 5.81 -5.89 35.16
CA ALA A 103 5.95 -6.73 36.35
C ALA A 103 6.33 -8.19 36.02
N SER A 104 6.42 -8.55 34.73
CA SER A 104 6.66 -9.93 34.26
C SER A 104 5.63 -10.94 34.76
N GLU A 105 4.41 -10.49 35.04
CA GLU A 105 3.30 -11.33 35.52
C GLU A 105 2.57 -12.03 34.36
N ARG A 106 2.35 -11.31 33.26
CA ARG A 106 1.65 -11.83 32.07
C ARG A 106 2.29 -11.36 30.77
N PHE A 107 2.28 -12.25 29.79
CA PHE A 107 2.74 -11.99 28.43
C PHE A 107 1.59 -12.21 27.44
N PRO A 108 0.64 -11.26 27.35
CA PRO A 108 -0.50 -11.40 26.46
C PRO A 108 -0.08 -11.51 25.00
N ILE A 109 -0.78 -12.38 24.27
CA ILE A 109 -0.69 -12.44 22.80
C ILE A 109 -1.70 -11.47 22.17
N TYR A 110 -2.86 -11.31 22.81
CA TYR A 110 -3.95 -10.45 22.36
C TYR A 110 -4.33 -9.41 23.41
N PHE A 111 -4.99 -8.36 22.94
CA PHE A 111 -5.62 -7.32 23.74
C PHE A 111 -6.58 -7.92 24.78
N TYR A 112 -6.61 -7.38 26.00
CA TYR A 112 -7.50 -7.90 27.03
C TYR A 112 -8.97 -7.68 26.67
N GLY A 113 -9.77 -8.74 26.80
CA GLY A 113 -11.17 -8.75 26.41
C GLY A 113 -11.44 -8.88 24.91
N GLN A 114 -10.42 -8.82 24.04
CA GLN A 114 -10.58 -8.88 22.59
C GLN A 114 -9.57 -9.83 21.93
N ARG A 115 -10.05 -10.89 21.30
CA ARG A 115 -9.18 -11.94 20.72
C ARG A 115 -8.76 -11.69 19.26
N TYR A 116 -8.82 -10.45 18.80
CA TYR A 116 -8.56 -10.10 17.40
C TYR A 116 -7.55 -8.96 17.20
N MET A 117 -7.07 -8.31 18.27
CA MET A 117 -6.04 -7.27 18.21
C MET A 117 -4.82 -7.70 19.02
N GLY A 118 -3.64 -7.45 18.48
CA GLY A 118 -2.38 -7.88 19.06
C GLY A 118 -1.94 -7.00 20.23
N ALA A 119 -1.16 -7.56 21.14
CA ALA A 119 -0.70 -6.86 22.35
C ALA A 119 0.53 -5.95 22.13
N LEU A 120 0.96 -5.71 20.88
CA LEU A 120 2.20 -5.00 20.55
C LEU A 120 2.32 -3.62 21.23
N GLU A 121 1.25 -2.85 21.23
CA GLU A 121 1.24 -1.51 21.84
C GLU A 121 1.53 -1.59 23.34
N ALA A 122 0.89 -2.53 24.05
CA ALA A 122 1.12 -2.74 25.48
C ALA A 122 2.57 -3.14 25.81
N TYR A 123 3.21 -3.96 24.95
CA TYR A 123 4.65 -4.26 25.10
C TYR A 123 5.53 -3.02 24.93
N THR A 124 5.16 -2.14 24.01
CA THR A 124 5.90 -0.91 23.75
C THR A 124 5.73 0.08 24.90
N VAL A 125 4.52 0.21 25.44
CA VAL A 125 4.25 0.98 26.66
C VAL A 125 5.07 0.43 27.82
N ALA A 126 5.04 -0.89 28.06
CA ALA A 126 5.81 -1.53 29.12
C ALA A 126 7.32 -1.30 29.00
N ALA A 127 7.85 -1.26 27.77
CA ALA A 127 9.24 -0.92 27.53
C ALA A 127 9.54 0.55 27.90
N PHE A 128 8.66 1.49 27.55
CA PHE A 128 8.83 2.91 27.88
C PHE A 128 8.56 3.23 29.35
N SER A 129 7.79 2.42 30.08
CA SER A 129 7.63 2.54 31.53
C SER A 129 8.93 2.37 32.31
N LYS A 130 10.02 1.88 31.68
CA LYS A 130 11.36 1.84 32.28
C LYS A 130 12.09 3.18 32.21
N VAL A 131 11.61 4.11 31.38
CA VAL A 131 12.25 5.40 31.12
C VAL A 131 11.44 6.55 31.72
N PHE A 132 10.11 6.44 31.72
CA PHE A 132 9.23 7.46 32.28
C PHE A 132 8.72 7.04 33.66
N ASP A 133 8.91 7.91 34.65
CA ASP A 133 8.35 7.73 35.99
C ASP A 133 6.82 7.87 36.00
N ASN A 134 6.27 8.76 35.16
CA ASN A 134 4.83 8.90 34.99
C ASN A 134 4.32 7.82 34.00
N PRO A 135 3.46 6.88 34.44
CA PRO A 135 2.93 5.82 33.58
C PRO A 135 2.09 6.37 32.42
N ILE A 136 1.44 7.54 32.58
CA ILE A 136 0.66 8.18 31.52
C ILE A 136 1.58 8.67 30.39
N HIS A 137 2.78 9.16 30.73
CA HIS A 137 3.76 9.56 29.71
C HIS A 137 4.20 8.36 28.88
N ALA A 138 4.52 7.21 29.51
CA ALA A 138 4.86 5.99 28.78
C ALA A 138 3.70 5.51 27.89
N LEU A 139 2.47 5.54 28.41
CA LEU A 139 1.25 5.14 27.71
C LEU A 139 1.04 5.93 26.42
N ARG A 140 1.26 7.25 26.45
CA ARG A 140 1.05 8.14 25.31
C ARG A 140 2.26 8.30 24.40
N PHE A 141 3.45 8.13 24.96
CA PHE A 141 4.68 8.20 24.19
C PHE A 141 4.75 7.02 23.20
N ALA A 142 4.19 5.85 23.53
CA ALA A 142 4.19 4.70 22.63
C ALA A 142 3.50 4.99 21.27
N PRO A 143 2.23 5.42 21.19
CA PRO A 143 1.61 5.78 19.91
C PRO A 143 2.30 6.99 19.25
N ALA A 144 2.80 7.97 20.02
CA ALA A 144 3.55 9.11 19.47
C ALA A 144 4.87 8.67 18.80
N PHE A 145 5.53 7.67 19.38
CA PHE A 145 6.72 7.03 18.82
C PHE A 145 6.39 6.29 17.52
N TYR A 146 5.28 5.56 17.46
CA TYR A 146 4.83 4.96 16.21
C TYR A 146 4.49 6.00 15.15
N LEU A 147 3.85 7.13 15.50
CA LEU A 147 3.66 8.24 14.57
C LEU A 147 5.00 8.76 14.03
N ALA A 148 5.99 8.94 14.90
CA ALA A 148 7.31 9.40 14.47
C ALA A 148 7.96 8.41 13.48
N LEU A 149 7.81 7.10 13.70
CA LEU A 149 8.25 6.05 12.76
C LEU A 149 7.47 6.10 11.42
N ILE A 150 6.17 6.43 11.46
CA ILE A 150 5.39 6.67 10.24
C ILE A 150 5.99 7.86 9.50
N VAL A 151 6.23 8.98 10.17
CA VAL A 151 6.83 10.18 9.58
C VAL A 151 8.19 9.87 8.94
N PHE A 152 9.04 9.11 9.63
CA PHE A 152 10.32 8.65 9.09
C PHE A 152 10.14 7.84 7.79
N THR A 153 9.26 6.84 7.83
CA THR A 153 9.00 5.93 6.70
C THR A 153 8.39 6.68 5.52
N GLN A 154 7.42 7.55 5.80
CA GLN A 154 6.71 8.37 4.82
C GLN A 154 7.64 9.38 4.16
N TYR A 155 8.57 10.00 4.90
CA TYR A 155 9.60 10.86 4.30
C TYR A 155 10.37 10.08 3.23
N LEU A 156 10.92 8.91 3.56
CA LEU A 156 11.71 8.11 2.62
C LEU A 156 10.89 7.65 1.42
N MET A 157 9.68 7.17 1.65
CA MET A 157 8.78 6.69 0.61
C MET A 157 8.37 7.82 -0.35
N LEU A 158 7.93 8.97 0.18
CA LEU A 158 7.55 10.12 -0.64
C LEU A 158 8.76 10.78 -1.31
N ARG A 159 9.93 10.78 -0.66
CA ARG A 159 11.20 11.22 -1.25
C ARG A 159 11.54 10.39 -2.47
N ARG A 160 11.28 9.08 -2.41
CA ARG A 160 11.51 8.12 -3.49
C ARG A 160 10.53 8.32 -4.64
N TRP A 161 9.26 8.61 -4.37
CA TRP A 161 8.20 8.71 -5.38
C TRP A 161 8.02 10.12 -5.97
N PHE A 162 8.17 11.17 -5.17
CA PHE A 162 7.83 12.55 -5.53
C PHE A 162 8.97 13.56 -5.33
N GLY A 163 10.14 13.11 -4.88
CA GLY A 163 11.28 13.98 -4.61
C GLY A 163 11.19 14.69 -3.25
N ARG A 164 12.14 15.61 -2.98
CA ARG A 164 12.25 16.25 -1.66
C ARG A 164 11.03 17.10 -1.30
N ALA A 165 10.54 17.90 -2.25
CA ALA A 165 9.37 18.75 -2.02
C ALA A 165 8.15 17.93 -1.62
N GLY A 166 7.84 16.85 -2.35
CA GLY A 166 6.73 15.95 -2.01
C GLY A 166 6.90 15.28 -0.65
N ALA A 167 8.11 14.89 -0.29
CA ALA A 167 8.41 14.33 1.04
C ALA A 167 8.13 15.32 2.17
N PHE A 168 8.61 16.56 2.04
CA PHE A 168 8.38 17.59 3.04
C PHE A 168 6.91 17.95 3.17
N ILE A 169 6.18 18.10 2.06
CA ILE A 169 4.75 18.38 2.08
C ILE A 169 3.98 17.27 2.80
N GLY A 170 4.25 16.00 2.47
CA GLY A 170 3.56 14.88 3.08
C GLY A 170 3.86 14.74 4.58
N VAL A 171 5.12 14.90 4.99
CA VAL A 171 5.49 14.86 6.41
C VAL A 171 4.94 16.06 7.18
N ALA A 172 4.98 17.27 6.61
CA ALA A 172 4.39 18.44 7.22
C ALA A 172 2.88 18.26 7.45
N ALA A 173 2.18 17.65 6.49
CA ALA A 173 0.76 17.31 6.63
C ALA A 173 0.50 16.30 7.76
N LEU A 174 1.36 15.30 7.92
CA LEU A 174 1.26 14.31 9.02
C LEU A 174 1.56 14.92 10.39
N ILE A 175 2.53 15.84 10.48
CA ILE A 175 2.89 16.50 11.74
C ILE A 175 1.80 17.49 12.15
N ALA A 176 1.35 18.34 11.22
CA ALA A 176 0.33 19.35 11.48
C ALA A 176 -1.03 18.71 11.77
N CYS A 177 -1.46 17.79 10.89
CA CYS A 177 -2.67 16.95 10.94
C CYS A 177 -3.98 17.61 11.44
N SER A 178 -5.07 16.83 11.49
CA SER A 178 -6.31 17.29 12.12
C SER A 178 -6.26 17.06 13.64
N PRO A 179 -7.07 17.79 14.44
CA PRO A 179 -7.17 17.53 15.89
C PRO A 179 -7.55 16.08 16.22
N MET A 180 -8.37 15.45 15.38
CA MET A 180 -8.71 14.04 15.56
C MET A 180 -7.48 13.15 15.35
N PHE A 181 -6.73 13.36 14.27
CA PHE A 181 -5.50 12.57 14.05
C PHE A 181 -4.44 12.83 15.14
N MET A 182 -4.36 14.06 15.66
CA MET A 182 -3.51 14.40 16.80
C MET A 182 -3.84 13.52 18.00
N GLN A 183 -5.11 13.49 18.43
CA GLN A 183 -5.56 12.64 19.54
C GLN A 183 -5.25 11.16 19.29
N TRP A 184 -5.56 10.65 18.10
CA TRP A 184 -5.32 9.25 17.78
C TRP A 184 -3.84 8.89 17.72
N SER A 185 -2.97 9.85 17.45
CA SER A 185 -1.52 9.66 17.43
C SER A 185 -0.84 9.71 18.81
N ILE A 186 -1.60 9.95 19.88
CA ILE A 186 -1.11 9.92 21.26
C ILE A 186 -1.92 8.99 22.16
N SER A 187 -3.05 8.44 21.69
CA SER A 187 -3.93 7.59 22.48
C SER A 187 -3.67 6.11 22.22
N ALA A 188 -3.39 5.35 23.29
CA ALA A 188 -3.10 3.93 23.21
C ALA A 188 -4.39 3.10 23.06
N ARG A 189 -4.65 2.53 21.87
CA ARG A 189 -5.99 2.00 21.50
C ARG A 189 -5.99 0.67 20.74
N GLY A 190 -4.97 -0.15 20.92
CA GLY A 190 -4.90 -1.49 20.36
C GLY A 190 -4.40 -1.55 18.92
N GLY A 191 -3.46 -0.69 18.50
CA GLY A 191 -2.75 -0.94 17.24
C GLY A 191 -3.16 -0.09 16.03
N TYR A 192 -3.89 1.02 16.21
CA TYR A 192 -4.33 1.87 15.08
C TYR A 192 -3.19 2.66 14.43
N VAL A 193 -2.28 3.24 15.21
CA VAL A 193 -1.13 3.97 14.66
C VAL A 193 -0.10 2.95 14.13
N GLU A 194 0.07 1.85 14.83
CA GLU A 194 0.91 0.72 14.45
C GLU A 194 0.49 0.17 13.09
N VAL A 195 -0.80 -0.10 12.86
CA VAL A 195 -1.23 -0.65 11.56
C VAL A 195 -0.98 0.34 10.42
N MET A 196 -0.99 1.65 10.67
CA MET A 196 -0.59 2.66 9.69
C MET A 196 0.92 2.62 9.38
N LEU A 197 1.76 2.37 10.38
CA LEU A 197 3.19 2.13 10.17
C LEU A 197 3.42 0.85 9.34
N TRP A 198 2.78 -0.26 9.72
CA TRP A 198 2.88 -1.52 9.00
C TRP A 198 2.38 -1.39 7.56
N GLY A 199 1.27 -0.69 7.36
CA GLY A 199 0.74 -0.36 6.03
C GLY A 199 1.71 0.48 5.20
N SER A 200 2.35 1.47 5.80
CA SER A 200 3.38 2.30 5.15
C SER A 200 4.60 1.47 4.74
N LEU A 201 5.10 0.63 5.64
CA LEU A 201 6.21 -0.29 5.37
C LEU A 201 5.84 -1.30 4.28
N LEU A 202 4.61 -1.82 4.31
CA LEU A 202 4.10 -2.77 3.34
C LEU A 202 4.02 -2.17 1.94
N LEU A 203 3.44 -0.97 1.80
CA LEU A 203 3.37 -0.26 0.52
C LEU A 203 4.78 0.09 0.00
N PHE A 204 5.65 0.56 0.87
CA PHE A 204 7.01 0.93 0.48
C PHE A 204 7.80 -0.30 0.02
N ALA A 205 7.76 -1.40 0.79
CA ALA A 205 8.38 -2.67 0.45
C ALA A 205 7.80 -3.25 -0.85
N TYR A 206 6.48 -3.18 -1.05
CA TYR A 206 5.84 -3.63 -2.28
C TYR A 206 6.42 -2.91 -3.50
N SER A 207 6.50 -1.58 -3.40
CA SER A 207 7.03 -0.74 -4.46
C SER A 207 8.50 -1.04 -4.77
N GLU A 208 9.36 -1.27 -3.77
CA GLU A 208 10.80 -1.47 -3.99
C GLU A 208 11.17 -2.92 -4.36
N TRP A 209 10.37 -3.92 -3.98
CA TRP A 209 10.76 -5.34 -4.15
C TRP A 209 10.02 -6.07 -5.26
N PHE A 210 8.83 -5.63 -5.66
CA PHE A 210 7.97 -6.36 -6.59
C PHE A 210 7.54 -5.55 -7.81
N VAL A 211 7.38 -4.24 -7.68
CA VAL A 211 7.07 -3.37 -8.83
C VAL A 211 8.34 -3.13 -9.66
N ASP A 212 9.47 -2.88 -9.00
CA ASP A 212 10.77 -2.77 -9.67
C ASP A 212 11.50 -4.12 -9.69
N PRO A 213 12.29 -4.43 -10.75
CA PRO A 213 13.08 -5.64 -10.81
C PRO A 213 14.16 -5.65 -9.71
N ALA A 214 13.82 -6.30 -8.60
CA ALA A 214 14.74 -6.64 -7.55
C ALA A 214 15.86 -7.59 -8.05
N PRO A 215 17.13 -7.39 -7.66
CA PRO A 215 18.17 -8.39 -7.94
C PRO A 215 17.79 -9.77 -7.37
N PRO A 216 18.01 -10.85 -8.13
CA PRO A 216 17.44 -12.17 -7.82
C PRO A 216 17.96 -12.77 -6.50
N THR A 217 19.15 -12.37 -6.06
CA THR A 217 19.86 -12.91 -4.89
C THR A 217 19.14 -12.75 -3.55
N ARG A 218 18.16 -11.84 -3.43
CA ARG A 218 17.41 -11.63 -2.17
C ARG A 218 15.91 -11.90 -2.28
N ARG A 219 15.48 -12.58 -3.35
CA ARG A 219 14.04 -12.74 -3.66
C ARG A 219 13.27 -13.54 -2.60
N SER A 220 13.87 -14.60 -2.03
CA SER A 220 13.21 -15.42 -0.99
C SER A 220 13.04 -14.65 0.32
N LEU A 221 14.12 -14.04 0.84
CA LEU A 221 14.08 -13.25 2.06
C LEU A 221 13.09 -12.08 1.96
N ARG A 222 13.05 -11.37 0.82
CA ARG A 222 12.08 -10.28 0.60
C ARG A 222 10.63 -10.77 0.66
N LYS A 223 10.32 -11.92 0.06
CA LYS A 223 8.99 -12.53 0.15
C LYS A 223 8.64 -12.94 1.58
N PHE A 224 9.60 -13.53 2.30
CA PHE A 224 9.42 -13.90 3.70
C PHE A 224 9.14 -12.68 4.58
N VAL A 225 9.99 -11.63 4.50
CA VAL A 225 9.81 -10.38 5.25
C VAL A 225 8.48 -9.70 4.87
N PHE A 226 8.12 -9.69 3.58
CA PHE A 226 6.85 -9.14 3.13
C PHE A 226 5.65 -9.88 3.73
N GLY A 227 5.70 -11.23 3.73
CA GLY A 227 4.69 -12.06 4.40
C GLY A 227 4.65 -11.84 5.92
N ALA A 228 5.81 -11.65 6.56
CA ALA A 228 5.89 -11.34 7.98
C ALA A 228 5.28 -9.99 8.33
N ILE A 229 5.46 -8.95 7.50
CA ILE A 229 4.78 -7.65 7.67
C ILE A 229 3.26 -7.83 7.55
N ILE A 230 2.78 -8.58 6.56
CA ILE A 230 1.34 -8.86 6.41
C ILE A 230 0.80 -9.63 7.63
N GLY A 231 1.46 -10.72 8.03
CA GLY A 231 1.01 -11.57 9.13
C GLY A 231 1.03 -10.85 10.48
N SER A 232 2.13 -10.16 10.80
CA SER A 232 2.22 -9.36 12.03
C SER A 232 1.27 -8.17 12.01
N GLY A 233 1.04 -7.54 10.86
CA GLY A 233 0.06 -6.47 10.73
C GLY A 233 -1.38 -6.95 10.92
N MET A 234 -1.73 -8.13 10.41
CA MET A 234 -3.03 -8.77 10.66
C MET A 234 -3.21 -9.11 12.13
N TRP A 235 -2.14 -9.58 12.79
CA TRP A 235 -2.15 -9.84 14.23
C TRP A 235 -2.32 -8.57 15.04
N ILE A 236 -1.64 -7.48 14.70
CA ILE A 236 -1.78 -6.17 15.37
C ILE A 236 -3.21 -5.67 15.23
N ASN A 237 -3.69 -5.53 13.99
CA ASN A 237 -5.02 -5.03 13.70
C ASN A 237 -5.50 -5.50 12.30
N PRO A 238 -6.65 -6.19 12.20
CA PRO A 238 -7.18 -6.68 10.93
C PRO A 238 -7.42 -5.60 9.86
N SER A 239 -7.50 -4.32 10.25
CA SER A 239 -7.62 -3.20 9.33
C SER A 239 -6.43 -3.01 8.38
N ILE A 240 -5.31 -3.74 8.56
CA ILE A 240 -4.24 -3.79 7.56
C ILE A 240 -4.74 -4.26 6.18
N VAL A 241 -5.89 -4.95 6.12
CA VAL A 241 -6.55 -5.30 4.87
C VAL A 241 -6.75 -4.10 3.94
N LEU A 242 -6.90 -2.88 4.48
CA LEU A 242 -7.02 -1.64 3.71
C LEU A 242 -5.73 -1.29 2.93
N PHE A 243 -4.57 -1.76 3.40
CA PHE A 243 -3.28 -1.63 2.70
C PHE A 243 -3.00 -2.82 1.78
N ILE A 244 -3.49 -4.02 2.13
CA ILE A 244 -3.31 -5.23 1.33
C ILE A 244 -4.18 -5.18 0.06
N ALA A 245 -5.41 -4.70 0.17
CA ALA A 245 -6.34 -4.60 -0.95
C ALA A 245 -5.76 -3.87 -2.17
N PRO A 246 -5.23 -2.63 -2.08
CA PRO A 246 -4.65 -1.95 -3.24
C PRO A 246 -3.42 -2.67 -3.80
N ILE A 247 -2.64 -3.36 -2.97
CA ILE A 247 -1.49 -4.17 -3.42
C ILE A 247 -1.98 -5.36 -4.25
N VAL A 248 -2.99 -6.09 -3.77
CA VAL A 248 -3.57 -7.24 -4.49
C VAL A 248 -4.22 -6.76 -5.80
N LEU A 249 -4.98 -5.68 -5.76
CA LEU A 249 -5.59 -5.09 -6.96
C LEU A 249 -4.52 -4.68 -7.97
N HIS A 250 -3.46 -4.00 -7.54
CA HIS A 250 -2.35 -3.65 -8.43
C HIS A 250 -1.66 -4.91 -8.98
N ALA A 251 -1.37 -5.90 -8.14
CA ALA A 251 -0.69 -7.13 -8.56
C ALA A 251 -1.48 -7.93 -9.60
N LEU A 252 -2.81 -7.99 -9.45
CA LEU A 252 -3.70 -8.72 -10.36
C LEU A 252 -4.02 -7.93 -11.63
N PHE A 253 -4.27 -6.63 -11.50
CA PHE A 253 -4.86 -5.83 -12.57
C PHE A 253 -3.91 -4.87 -13.28
N ASN A 254 -2.70 -4.60 -12.79
CA ASN A 254 -1.82 -3.61 -13.42
C ASN A 254 -1.51 -3.93 -14.90
N LYS A 255 -1.15 -5.18 -15.22
CA LYS A 255 -0.90 -5.61 -16.61
C LYS A 255 -2.14 -5.56 -17.52
N PRO A 256 -3.30 -6.15 -17.14
CA PRO A 256 -4.49 -6.07 -17.98
C PRO A 256 -5.04 -4.64 -18.10
N LEU A 257 -4.94 -3.81 -17.05
CA LEU A 257 -5.29 -2.39 -17.13
C LEU A 257 -4.38 -1.63 -18.07
N ALA A 258 -3.07 -1.86 -18.03
CA ALA A 258 -2.13 -1.24 -18.95
C ALA A 258 -2.43 -1.65 -20.41
N ALA A 259 -2.67 -2.94 -20.66
CA ALA A 259 -3.06 -3.43 -21.99
C ALA A 259 -4.40 -2.85 -22.46
N ALA A 260 -5.38 -2.70 -21.57
CA ALA A 260 -6.66 -2.06 -21.88
C ALA A 260 -6.48 -0.56 -22.18
N TRP A 261 -5.59 0.13 -21.48
CA TRP A 261 -5.27 1.54 -21.70
C TRP A 261 -4.59 1.79 -23.05
N GLU A 262 -3.78 0.83 -23.51
CA GLU A 262 -3.14 0.86 -24.82
C GLU A 262 -4.11 0.53 -25.97
N SER A 263 -5.32 0.02 -25.67
CA SER A 263 -6.34 -0.21 -26.70
C SER A 263 -6.88 1.11 -27.26
N LYS A 264 -6.98 1.22 -28.59
CA LYS A 264 -7.32 2.47 -29.30
C LYS A 264 -8.68 3.07 -28.85
N ALA A 265 -9.70 2.23 -28.68
CA ALA A 265 -11.06 2.67 -28.34
C ALA A 265 -11.23 3.12 -26.87
N LEU A 266 -10.55 2.45 -25.93
CA LEU A 266 -10.63 2.79 -24.51
C LEU A 266 -9.62 3.88 -24.14
N GLY A 267 -8.44 3.86 -24.74
CA GLY A 267 -7.38 4.85 -24.59
C GLY A 267 -7.85 6.26 -24.94
N ASP A 268 -8.59 6.45 -26.05
CA ASP A 268 -9.11 7.76 -26.45
C ASP A 268 -10.17 8.30 -25.46
N ARG A 269 -11.05 7.42 -24.95
CA ARG A 269 -12.05 7.78 -23.92
C ARG A 269 -11.39 8.13 -22.59
N LEU A 270 -10.41 7.34 -22.15
CA LEU A 270 -9.64 7.58 -20.92
C LEU A 270 -8.72 8.79 -21.04
N ALA A 271 -8.16 9.08 -22.22
CA ALA A 271 -7.36 10.27 -22.49
C ALA A 271 -8.21 11.55 -22.47
N THR A 272 -9.49 11.44 -22.86
CA THR A 272 -10.46 12.54 -22.75
C THR A 272 -10.87 12.74 -21.29
N PHE A 273 -11.16 11.65 -20.57
CA PHE A 273 -11.48 11.69 -19.14
C PHE A 273 -10.31 12.23 -18.29
N SER A 274 -9.08 11.77 -18.53
CA SER A 274 -7.89 12.23 -17.80
C SER A 274 -7.52 13.69 -18.11
N ARG A 275 -7.85 14.21 -19.30
CA ARG A 275 -7.75 15.65 -19.60
C ARG A 275 -8.80 16.46 -18.85
N ALA A 276 -10.02 15.97 -18.74
CA ALA A 276 -11.08 16.61 -17.93
C ALA A 276 -10.76 16.54 -16.43
N ALA A 277 -10.27 15.40 -15.95
CA ALA A 277 -9.88 15.16 -14.56
C ALA A 277 -8.48 15.73 -14.21
N ARG A 278 -7.77 16.33 -15.17
CA ARG A 278 -6.42 16.89 -14.94
C ARG A 278 -6.43 18.00 -13.88
N PHE A 279 -7.57 18.68 -13.74
CA PHE A 279 -7.81 19.71 -12.73
C PHE A 279 -8.32 19.16 -11.39
N ALA A 280 -8.98 18.00 -11.41
CA ALA A 280 -9.44 17.29 -10.23
C ALA A 280 -8.61 16.01 -10.09
N GLY A 281 -7.38 16.13 -9.55
CA GLY A 281 -6.56 14.95 -9.29
C GLY A 281 -7.36 13.86 -8.56
N LEU A 282 -6.99 12.59 -8.74
CA LEU A 282 -7.67 11.44 -8.11
C LEU A 282 -8.04 11.66 -6.63
N PRO A 283 -7.20 12.32 -5.80
CA PRO A 283 -7.56 12.65 -4.41
C PRO A 283 -8.74 13.62 -4.28
N ILE A 284 -8.88 14.60 -5.17
CA ILE A 284 -9.99 15.57 -5.18
C ILE A 284 -11.29 14.88 -5.57
N VAL A 285 -11.24 14.01 -6.59
CA VAL A 285 -12.41 13.22 -6.99
C VAL A 285 -12.83 12.27 -5.88
N ALA A 286 -11.87 11.55 -5.28
CA ALA A 286 -12.15 10.67 -4.14
C ALA A 286 -12.71 11.45 -2.95
N PHE A 287 -12.14 12.61 -2.62
CA PHE A 287 -12.65 13.50 -1.58
C PHE A 287 -14.06 13.99 -1.88
N ALA A 288 -14.33 14.41 -3.11
CA ALA A 288 -15.65 14.84 -3.55
C ALA A 288 -16.68 13.70 -3.47
N ILE A 289 -16.30 12.47 -3.83
CA ILE A 289 -17.16 11.29 -3.70
C ILE A 289 -17.45 10.99 -2.24
N VAL A 290 -16.42 10.98 -1.38
CA VAL A 290 -16.60 10.73 0.06
C VAL A 290 -17.48 11.81 0.67
N LEU A 291 -17.24 13.08 0.36
CA LEU A 291 -18.04 14.19 0.83
C LEU A 291 -19.48 14.07 0.33
N ALA A 292 -19.68 13.78 -0.95
CA ALA A 292 -20.99 13.57 -1.53
C ALA A 292 -21.72 12.43 -0.81
N LEU A 293 -21.10 11.26 -0.63
CA LEU A 293 -21.69 10.13 0.09
C LEU A 293 -22.07 10.49 1.54
N ASN A 294 -21.19 11.20 2.27
CA ASN A 294 -21.46 11.62 3.64
C ASN A 294 -22.59 12.66 3.74
N VAL A 295 -22.70 13.56 2.75
CA VAL A 295 -23.80 14.54 2.69
C VAL A 295 -25.10 13.86 2.27
N SER A 296 -25.05 12.96 1.28
CA SER A 296 -26.19 12.21 0.76
C SER A 296 -26.85 11.36 1.83
N TRP A 297 -26.06 10.81 2.75
CA TRP A 297 -26.55 9.90 3.79
C TRP A 297 -25.84 10.15 5.11
N ALA A 298 -26.52 10.81 6.03
CA ALA A 298 -26.04 11.07 7.37
C ALA A 298 -26.73 10.16 8.38
N THR A 299 -25.94 9.54 9.25
CA THR A 299 -26.44 8.73 10.37
C THR A 299 -25.83 9.22 11.66
N TRP A 300 -26.65 9.46 12.68
CA TRP A 300 -26.17 9.76 14.03
C TRP A 300 -27.05 9.08 15.07
N VAL A 301 -26.57 9.08 16.31
CA VAL A 301 -27.31 8.53 17.43
C VAL A 301 -27.79 9.70 18.29
N ALA A 302 -29.10 9.79 18.47
CA ALA A 302 -29.75 10.74 19.37
C ALA A 302 -30.79 9.97 20.20
N ASP A 303 -30.87 10.25 21.50
CA ASP A 303 -31.86 9.66 22.41
C ASP A 303 -31.94 8.12 22.37
N GLY A 304 -30.79 7.46 22.19
CA GLY A 304 -30.70 6.00 22.10
C GLY A 304 -31.29 5.40 20.81
N ARG A 305 -31.59 6.22 19.81
CA ARG A 305 -32.08 5.80 18.49
C ARG A 305 -31.09 6.17 17.40
N VAL A 306 -31.03 5.35 16.37
CA VAL A 306 -30.25 5.64 15.16
C VAL A 306 -31.12 6.47 14.23
N GLU A 307 -30.80 7.75 14.11
CA GLU A 307 -31.44 8.65 13.16
C GLU A 307 -30.72 8.59 11.82
N LYS A 308 -31.49 8.71 10.74
CA LYS A 308 -30.98 8.71 9.37
C LYS A 308 -31.63 9.83 8.58
N GLU A 309 -30.80 10.70 8.01
CA GLU A 309 -31.25 11.77 7.13
C GLU A 309 -30.54 11.70 5.78
N LEU A 310 -31.31 12.01 4.74
CA LEU A 310 -30.76 12.25 3.41
C LEU A 310 -30.44 13.74 3.28
N LEU A 311 -29.32 14.06 2.64
CA LEU A 311 -28.89 15.45 2.39
C LEU A 311 -28.86 16.30 3.68
N LEU A 312 -28.41 15.71 4.79
CA LEU A 312 -28.34 16.36 6.12
C LEU A 312 -29.69 16.95 6.59
N GLY A 313 -30.81 16.42 6.11
CA GLY A 313 -32.16 16.89 6.49
C GLY A 313 -32.58 18.20 5.85
N LEU A 314 -31.76 18.73 4.92
CA LEU A 314 -32.04 19.99 4.22
C LEU A 314 -33.28 19.90 3.32
N LEU A 315 -33.68 18.68 2.95
CA LEU A 315 -34.85 18.42 2.11
C LEU A 315 -35.73 17.32 2.72
N PRO A 316 -37.08 17.41 2.56
CA PRO A 316 -37.98 16.32 2.89
C PRO A 316 -37.58 15.02 2.19
N LYS A 317 -37.64 13.89 2.89
CA LYS A 317 -37.27 12.54 2.40
C LYS A 317 -37.72 12.20 0.96
N PRO A 318 -38.97 12.48 0.52
CA PRO A 318 -39.37 12.18 -0.86
C PRO A 318 -38.66 13.05 -1.91
N ILE A 319 -38.33 14.30 -1.58
CA ILE A 319 -37.61 15.22 -2.46
C ILE A 319 -36.12 14.85 -2.48
N ALA A 320 -35.54 14.55 -1.31
CA ALA A 320 -34.16 14.11 -1.20
C ALA A 320 -33.91 12.79 -1.95
N ALA A 321 -34.85 11.84 -1.89
CA ALA A 321 -34.78 10.61 -2.67
C ALA A 321 -34.84 10.85 -4.19
N GLY A 322 -35.64 11.84 -4.63
CA GLY A 322 -35.70 12.23 -6.05
C GLY A 322 -34.47 12.97 -6.55
N VAL A 323 -33.75 13.70 -5.69
CA VAL A 323 -32.49 14.39 -6.03
C VAL A 323 -31.30 13.41 -6.14
N LEU A 324 -31.37 12.29 -5.44
CA LEU A 324 -30.31 11.28 -5.41
C LEU A 324 -30.53 10.10 -6.38
N ALA A 325 -31.71 10.03 -7.01
CA ALA A 325 -32.07 9.05 -8.05
C ALA A 325 -31.66 9.53 -9.44
#